data_AF-A0A661J3T3-F1
#
_entry.id   AF-A0A661J3T3-F1
#
_cell.length_a   1.000
_cell.length_b   1.000
_cell.length_c   1.000
_cell.angle_alpha   90.00
_cell.angle_beta   90.00
_cell.angle_gamma   90.00
#
_symmetry.space_group_name_H-M   'P 1'
#
loop_
_entity.id
_entity.type
_entity.pdbx_description
1 polymer ?
#
loop_
_entity_poly.entity_id
_entity_poly.type
_entity_poly.pdbx_seq_one_letter_code
_entity_poly.pdbx_strand_id
1 'polypeptide(L)'
;MVDSSQSIQSEQLKPPITRIGVIGWLRANLFNSVFNSFLTMVTLYFLWKIVPPLVRWAFIDSSWNTTGAACRAGGGACWSIVTKNLRFILFGFFPYEEQWRPLLAMIVLFNLLFVSRIRRYWNKWLGYSWLIGFFVMGLRMKGGLFGLSSVDSSKWSGLPLTLLLSVFGLTAAYPLGVALALGRQSRMPGIKSLCIVYIET
;
A
#
# COMPACT_ATOMS: atom_id res chain seq x y z
N MET A 1 -58.08 28.33 -8.18
CA MET A 1 -58.10 26.95 -7.64
C MET A 1 -57.54 26.06 -8.74
N VAL A 2 -56.26 25.66 -8.70
CA VAL A 2 -55.71 24.53 -7.91
C VAL A 2 -56.52 23.27 -8.23
N ASP A 3 -56.04 22.26 -8.96
CA ASP A 3 -54.87 21.40 -8.69
C ASP A 3 -54.44 20.69 -10.01
N SER A 4 -53.16 20.65 -10.38
CA SER A 4 -52.20 19.60 -9.99
C SER A 4 -52.49 18.18 -10.49
N SER A 5 -52.61 17.99 -11.80
CA SER A 5 -52.31 16.69 -12.41
C SER A 5 -51.13 16.84 -13.36
N GLN A 6 -49.96 17.11 -12.76
CA GLN A 6 -48.66 16.82 -13.34
C GLN A 6 -48.56 15.32 -13.60
N SER A 7 -49.12 14.84 -14.70
CA SER A 7 -48.66 13.62 -15.35
C SER A 7 -47.43 13.97 -16.19
N ILE A 8 -46.41 14.58 -15.55
CA ILE A 8 -45.04 14.44 -16.05
C ILE A 8 -44.69 13.01 -15.65
N GLN A 9 -45.12 12.05 -16.47
CA GLN A 9 -44.42 10.79 -16.54
C GLN A 9 -42.99 11.16 -16.90
N SER A 10 -42.13 11.18 -15.89
CA SER A 10 -40.72 10.95 -16.09
C SER A 10 -40.63 9.57 -16.72
N GLU A 11 -40.78 9.53 -18.05
CA GLU A 11 -40.33 8.41 -18.84
C GLU A 11 -38.85 8.27 -18.47
N GLN A 12 -38.57 7.33 -17.58
CA GLN A 12 -37.24 6.90 -17.24
C GLN A 12 -36.65 6.36 -18.54
N LEU A 13 -36.08 7.28 -19.33
CA LEU A 13 -35.13 6.97 -20.37
C LEU A 13 -34.00 6.22 -19.67
N LYS A 14 -34.13 4.89 -19.65
CA LYS A 14 -33.05 3.98 -19.28
C LYS A 14 -31.82 4.50 -20.04
N PRO A 15 -30.74 4.90 -19.36
CA PRO A 15 -29.62 5.52 -20.05
C PRO A 15 -29.21 4.61 -21.19
N PRO A 16 -28.96 5.16 -22.39
CA PRO A 16 -28.63 4.34 -23.55
C PRO A 16 -27.54 3.35 -23.15
N ILE A 17 -27.78 2.07 -23.46
CA ILE A 17 -26.95 0.91 -23.08
C ILE A 17 -25.45 1.09 -23.41
N THR A 18 -25.13 2.04 -24.29
CA THR A 18 -23.77 2.47 -24.63
C THR A 18 -23.02 3.13 -23.47
N ARG A 19 -23.70 3.62 -22.42
CA ARG A 19 -23.08 4.18 -21.20
C ARG A 19 -23.02 3.21 -20.02
N ILE A 20 -23.67 2.05 -20.10
CA ILE A 20 -23.77 1.09 -18.99
C ILE A 20 -23.13 -0.23 -19.42
N GLY A 21 -21.80 -0.29 -19.33
CA GLY A 21 -21.04 -1.52 -19.60
C GLY A 21 -19.54 -1.28 -19.72
N VAL A 22 -18.76 -2.36 -19.57
CA VAL A 22 -17.29 -2.34 -19.69
C VAL A 22 -16.86 -1.73 -21.02
N ILE A 23 -17.56 -2.05 -22.12
CA ILE A 23 -17.27 -1.54 -23.47
C ILE A 23 -17.57 -0.03 -23.58
N GLY A 24 -18.66 0.44 -22.96
CA GLY A 24 -19.01 1.87 -22.90
C GLY A 24 -18.01 2.69 -22.10
N TRP A 25 -17.54 2.14 -20.97
CA TRP A 25 -16.49 2.73 -20.14
C TRP A 25 -15.14 2.78 -20.87
N LEU A 26 -14.77 1.71 -21.59
CA LEU A 26 -13.53 1.67 -22.36
C LEU A 26 -13.50 2.73 -23.46
N ARG A 27 -14.59 2.89 -24.23
CA ARG A 27 -14.68 3.94 -25.26
C ARG A 27 -14.68 5.35 -24.67
N ALA A 28 -15.38 5.55 -23.55
CA ALA A 28 -15.49 6.86 -22.91
C ALA A 28 -14.19 7.32 -22.21
N ASN A 29 -13.36 6.39 -21.69
CA ASN A 29 -12.11 6.74 -20.98
C ASN A 29 -10.85 6.51 -21.83
N LEU A 30 -10.67 5.35 -22.46
CA LEU A 30 -9.42 5.02 -23.14
C LEU A 30 -9.38 5.52 -24.60
N PHE A 31 -10.52 5.56 -25.29
CA PHE A 31 -10.59 5.92 -26.71
C PHE A 31 -11.36 7.23 -26.99
N ASN A 32 -11.39 8.15 -26.01
CA ASN A 32 -12.14 9.40 -26.10
C ASN A 32 -11.54 10.41 -27.11
N SER A 33 -10.25 10.29 -27.42
CA SER A 33 -9.52 11.17 -28.35
C SER A 33 -8.52 10.36 -29.15
N VAL A 34 -8.15 10.84 -30.35
CA VAL A 34 -7.12 10.21 -31.21
C VAL A 34 -5.79 10.04 -30.45
N PHE A 35 -5.42 11.02 -29.61
CA PHE A 35 -4.23 10.95 -28.76
C PHE A 35 -4.35 9.85 -27.69
N ASN A 36 -5.50 9.76 -27.01
CA ASN A 36 -5.74 8.75 -25.97
C ASN A 36 -5.81 7.34 -26.58
N SER A 37 -6.39 7.20 -27.77
CA SER A 37 -6.40 5.95 -28.53
C SER A 37 -4.98 5.51 -28.90
N PHE A 38 -4.14 6.43 -29.39
CA PHE A 38 -2.75 6.15 -29.69
C PHE A 38 -1.95 5.76 -28.45
N LEU A 39 -2.06 6.54 -27.36
CA LEU A 39 -1.38 6.27 -26.10
C LEU A 39 -1.79 4.90 -25.54
N THR A 40 -3.09 4.60 -25.56
CA THR A 40 -3.63 3.30 -25.13
C THR A 40 -3.04 2.17 -25.95
N MET A 41 -2.99 2.30 -27.28
CA MET A 41 -2.47 1.26 -28.16
C MET A 41 -0.96 1.03 -27.94
N VAL A 42 -0.19 2.10 -27.73
CA VAL A 42 1.23 2.03 -27.40
C VAL A 42 1.45 1.37 -26.04
N THR A 43 0.69 1.76 -25.01
CA THR A 43 0.76 1.13 -23.69
C THR A 43 0.42 -0.35 -23.77
N LEU A 44 -0.63 -0.73 -24.53
CA LEU A 44 -1.02 -2.12 -24.70
C LEU A 44 0.07 -2.94 -25.42
N TYR A 45 0.72 -2.35 -26.42
CA TYR A 45 1.84 -2.98 -27.13
C TYR A 45 3.03 -3.24 -26.20
N PHE A 46 3.44 -2.26 -25.39
CA PHE A 46 4.50 -2.45 -24.39
C PHE A 46 4.10 -3.48 -23.33
N LEU A 47 2.86 -3.43 -22.85
CA LEU A 47 2.34 -4.41 -21.91
C LEU A 47 2.45 -5.82 -22.49
N TRP A 48 2.07 -6.00 -23.76
CA TRP A 48 2.15 -7.28 -24.44
C TRP A 48 3.58 -7.73 -24.75
N LYS A 49 4.53 -6.80 -24.92
CA LYS A 49 5.95 -7.14 -25.06
C LYS A 49 6.62 -7.48 -23.73
N ILE A 50 6.22 -6.88 -22.61
CA ILE A 50 6.90 -7.02 -21.31
C ILE A 50 6.25 -8.10 -20.44
N VAL A 51 4.91 -8.14 -20.37
CA VAL A 51 4.20 -9.02 -19.43
C VAL A 51 4.39 -10.50 -19.75
N PRO A 52 4.20 -10.99 -20.99
CA PRO A 52 4.38 -12.40 -21.29
C PRO A 52 5.79 -12.95 -21.01
N PRO A 53 6.91 -12.31 -21.41
CA PRO A 53 8.24 -12.81 -21.05
C PRO A 53 8.51 -12.70 -19.55
N LEU A 54 8.01 -11.66 -18.87
CA LEU A 54 8.15 -11.52 -17.42
C LEU A 54 7.41 -12.63 -16.67
N VAL A 55 6.19 -12.99 -17.11
CA VAL A 55 5.42 -14.11 -16.55
C VAL A 55 6.09 -15.44 -16.83
N ARG A 56 6.63 -15.64 -18.05
CA ARG A 56 7.38 -16.85 -18.39
C ARG A 56 8.61 -17.01 -17.50
N TRP A 57 9.41 -15.96 -17.38
CA TRP A 57 10.59 -15.95 -16.52
C TRP A 57 10.24 -16.14 -15.03
N ALA A 58 9.20 -15.46 -14.54
CA ALA A 58 8.83 -15.47 -13.13
C ALA A 58 8.14 -16.77 -12.69
N PHE A 59 7.33 -17.41 -13.55
CA PHE A 59 6.49 -18.54 -13.14
C PHE A 59 6.77 -19.81 -13.94
N ILE A 60 6.93 -19.74 -15.26
CA ILE A 60 7.00 -20.93 -16.13
C ILE A 60 8.39 -21.53 -16.12
N ASP A 61 9.42 -20.75 -16.41
CA ASP A 61 10.83 -21.19 -16.47
C ASP A 61 11.51 -21.15 -15.10
N SER A 62 10.73 -20.90 -14.04
CA SER A 62 11.22 -20.62 -12.69
C SER A 62 11.57 -21.89 -11.91
N SER A 63 12.54 -21.77 -10.99
CA SER A 63 13.01 -22.90 -10.18
C SER A 63 12.68 -22.73 -8.69
N TRP A 64 11.80 -23.61 -8.20
CA TRP A 64 11.22 -23.50 -6.86
C TRP A 64 11.96 -24.29 -5.77
N ASN A 65 12.48 -25.47 -6.09
CA ASN A 65 13.13 -26.39 -5.14
C ASN A 65 14.41 -27.01 -5.70
N THR A 66 15.30 -26.20 -6.27
CA THR A 66 16.57 -26.68 -6.84
C THR A 66 17.80 -26.12 -6.12
N THR A 67 18.96 -26.73 -6.34
CA THR A 67 20.24 -26.28 -5.78
C THR A 67 20.70 -24.96 -6.43
N GLY A 68 21.50 -24.16 -5.73
CA GLY A 68 21.98 -22.86 -6.23
C GLY A 68 22.85 -22.95 -7.50
N ALA A 69 23.40 -24.13 -7.83
CA ALA A 69 24.10 -24.37 -9.09
C ALA A 69 23.12 -24.61 -10.25
N ALA A 70 22.13 -25.49 -10.04
CA ALA A 70 21.09 -25.76 -11.03
C ALA A 70 20.18 -24.53 -11.28
N CYS A 71 19.99 -23.68 -10.27
CA CYS A 71 19.26 -22.44 -10.44
C CYS A 71 19.99 -21.42 -11.34
N ARG A 72 21.33 -21.32 -11.21
CA ARG A 72 22.15 -20.42 -12.05
C ARG A 72 22.26 -20.90 -13.50
N ALA A 73 22.13 -22.20 -13.72
CA ALA A 73 22.10 -22.79 -15.06
C ALA A 73 20.74 -22.62 -15.76
N GLY A 74 19.66 -22.37 -15.00
CA GLY A 74 18.33 -22.09 -15.54
C GLY A 74 18.18 -20.65 -16.02
N GLY A 75 17.36 -20.43 -17.05
CA GLY A 75 17.08 -19.10 -17.61
C GLY A 75 15.97 -18.31 -16.90
N GLY A 76 15.32 -18.88 -15.88
CA GLY A 76 14.19 -18.27 -15.17
C GLY A 76 14.50 -17.76 -13.77
N ALA A 77 13.46 -17.30 -13.06
CA ALA A 77 13.58 -16.78 -11.70
C ALA A 77 13.92 -17.87 -10.67
N CYS A 78 14.79 -17.52 -9.71
CA CYS A 78 15.22 -18.41 -8.64
C CYS A 78 14.36 -18.31 -7.36
N TRP A 79 13.17 -18.91 -7.35
CA TRP A 79 12.33 -18.91 -6.14
C TRP A 79 12.89 -19.75 -4.99
N SER A 80 13.80 -20.69 -5.28
CA SER A 80 14.52 -21.47 -4.26
C SER A 80 15.27 -20.59 -3.25
N ILE A 81 15.88 -19.48 -3.68
CA ILE A 81 16.53 -18.54 -2.74
C ILE A 81 15.50 -17.87 -1.83
N VAL A 82 14.35 -17.47 -2.38
CA VAL A 82 13.33 -16.73 -1.64
C VAL A 82 12.72 -17.63 -0.57
N THR A 83 12.36 -18.87 -0.91
CA THR A 83 11.76 -19.81 0.05
C THR A 83 12.74 -20.21 1.14
N LYS A 84 14.02 -20.41 0.81
CA LYS A 84 15.07 -20.75 1.81
C LYS A 84 15.44 -19.58 2.72
N ASN A 85 15.41 -18.35 2.21
CA ASN A 85 15.76 -17.15 2.97
C ASN A 85 14.54 -16.35 3.46
N LEU A 86 13.31 -16.84 3.24
CA LEU A 86 12.08 -16.12 3.57
C LEU A 86 12.07 -15.67 5.03
N ARG A 87 12.52 -16.55 5.93
CA ARG A 87 12.66 -16.27 7.36
C ARG A 87 13.54 -15.03 7.63
N PHE A 88 14.67 -14.94 6.94
CA PHE A 88 15.59 -13.80 7.07
C PHE A 88 14.98 -12.51 6.50
N ILE A 89 14.24 -12.61 5.39
CA ILE A 89 13.54 -11.45 4.81
C ILE A 89 12.44 -10.94 5.76
N LEU A 90 11.68 -11.85 6.38
CA LEU A 90 10.58 -11.50 7.28
C LEU A 90 11.06 -10.98 8.64
N PHE A 91 12.02 -11.66 9.27
CA PHE A 91 12.41 -11.43 10.67
C PHE A 91 13.86 -10.94 10.85
N GLY A 92 14.62 -10.77 9.77
CA GLY A 92 16.03 -10.36 9.85
C GLY A 92 16.90 -11.36 10.62
N PHE A 93 17.72 -10.84 11.54
CA PHE A 93 18.66 -11.60 12.36
C PHE A 93 18.06 -12.08 13.70
N PHE A 94 16.72 -12.10 13.84
CA PHE A 94 16.06 -12.47 15.09
C PHE A 94 16.21 -13.98 15.40
N PRO A 95 16.55 -14.36 16.65
CA PRO A 95 16.74 -15.76 17.02
C PRO A 95 15.45 -16.58 16.83
N TYR A 96 15.60 -17.84 16.41
CA TYR A 96 14.48 -18.68 15.96
C TYR A 96 13.39 -18.85 17.02
N GLU A 97 13.77 -19.13 18.26
CA GLU A 97 12.86 -19.37 19.38
C GLU A 97 12.01 -18.16 19.76
N GLU A 98 12.42 -16.95 19.37
CA GLU A 98 11.75 -15.71 19.76
C GLU A 98 11.03 -15.01 18.60
N GLN A 99 10.97 -15.62 17.41
CA GLN A 99 10.31 -15.04 16.22
C GLN A 99 8.80 -14.80 16.39
N TRP A 100 8.19 -15.45 17.37
CA TRP A 100 6.81 -15.17 17.75
C TRP A 100 6.63 -13.73 18.27
N ARG A 101 7.66 -13.08 18.84
CA ARG A 101 7.55 -11.70 19.36
C ARG A 101 7.37 -10.68 18.22
N PRO A 102 8.22 -10.65 17.16
CA PRO A 102 7.97 -9.79 16.00
C PRO A 102 6.70 -10.17 15.22
N LEU A 103 6.30 -11.45 15.21
CA LEU A 103 5.04 -11.86 14.59
C LEU A 103 3.82 -11.27 15.32
N LEU A 104 3.79 -11.35 16.65
CA LEU A 104 2.73 -10.71 17.45
C LEU A 104 2.74 -9.19 17.29
N ALA A 105 3.93 -8.59 17.22
CA ALA A 105 4.08 -7.16 16.93
C ALA A 105 3.40 -6.78 15.59
N MET A 106 3.65 -7.54 14.52
CA MET A 106 2.98 -7.32 13.24
C MET A 106 1.46 -7.50 13.34
N ILE A 107 0.98 -8.54 14.04
CA ILE A 107 -0.45 -8.77 14.25
C ILE A 107 -1.10 -7.57 14.97
N VAL A 108 -0.46 -7.05 16.03
CA VAL A 108 -0.95 -5.86 16.75
C VAL A 108 -1.03 -4.65 15.81
N LEU A 109 0.00 -4.43 14.99
CA LEU A 109 0.01 -3.33 14.01
C LEU A 109 -1.12 -3.47 12.98
N PHE A 110 -1.32 -4.65 12.39
CA PHE A 110 -2.41 -4.90 11.44
C PHE A 110 -3.79 -4.71 12.07
N ASN A 111 -3.99 -5.16 13.32
CA ASN A 111 -5.23 -4.94 14.05
C ASN A 111 -5.47 -3.44 14.30
N LEU A 112 -4.45 -2.68 14.71
CA LEU A 112 -4.53 -1.23 14.88
C LEU A 112 -4.94 -0.52 13.58
N LEU A 113 -4.31 -0.90 12.46
CA LEU A 113 -4.63 -0.35 11.14
C LEU A 113 -6.07 -0.71 10.72
N PHE A 114 -6.51 -1.94 10.98
CA PHE A 114 -7.86 -2.39 10.66
C PHE A 114 -8.91 -1.64 11.49
N VAL A 115 -8.70 -1.49 12.80
CA VAL A 115 -9.57 -0.69 13.67
C VAL A 115 -9.59 0.78 13.23
N SER A 116 -8.44 1.32 12.81
CA SER A 116 -8.34 2.70 12.30
C SER A 116 -9.13 2.93 11.01
N ARG A 117 -9.43 1.89 10.22
CA ARG A 117 -10.30 2.00 9.02
C ARG A 117 -11.76 2.20 9.38
N ILE A 118 -12.18 1.71 10.54
CA ILE A 118 -13.57 1.78 10.99
C ILE A 118 -13.81 3.17 11.59
N ARG A 119 -14.51 4.04 10.84
CA ARG A 119 -14.79 5.43 11.24
C ARG A 119 -15.44 5.57 12.62
N ARG A 120 -16.21 4.56 13.05
CA ARG A 120 -16.86 4.51 14.37
C ARG A 120 -15.88 4.64 15.55
N TYR A 121 -14.65 4.16 15.40
CA TYR A 121 -13.64 4.19 16.46
C TYR A 121 -12.73 5.43 16.41
N TRP A 122 -13.01 6.45 15.57
CA TRP A 122 -12.22 7.69 15.52
C TRP A 122 -12.51 8.63 16.70
N ASN A 123 -12.15 8.21 17.89
CA ASN A 123 -12.20 9.00 19.12
C ASN A 123 -10.80 9.06 19.76
N LYS A 124 -10.65 9.81 20.86
CA LYS A 124 -9.37 9.94 21.58
C LYS A 124 -8.79 8.57 22.01
N TRP A 125 -9.65 7.57 22.21
CA TRP A 125 -9.25 6.20 22.53
C TRP A 125 -8.44 5.52 21.43
N LEU A 126 -8.70 5.84 20.15
CA LEU A 126 -7.86 5.34 19.06
C LEU A 126 -6.42 5.87 19.17
N GLY A 127 -6.26 7.15 19.50
CA GLY A 127 -4.95 7.75 19.75
C GLY A 127 -4.22 7.07 20.91
N TYR A 128 -4.91 6.83 22.04
CA TYR A 128 -4.34 6.07 23.16
C TYR A 128 -3.99 4.63 22.77
N SER A 129 -4.86 3.94 22.01
CA SER A 129 -4.61 2.58 21.52
C SER A 129 -3.39 2.53 20.61
N TRP A 130 -3.12 3.58 19.83
CA TRP A 130 -1.94 3.70 18.99
C TRP A 130 -0.65 3.86 19.81
N LEU A 131 -0.65 4.79 20.77
CA LEU A 131 0.49 4.99 21.66
C LEU A 131 0.80 3.73 22.48
N ILE A 132 -0.23 3.11 23.06
CA ILE A 132 -0.10 1.85 23.81
C ILE A 132 0.35 0.72 22.89
N GLY A 133 -0.23 0.61 21.69
CA GLY A 133 0.13 -0.41 20.70
C GLY A 133 1.61 -0.36 20.34
N PHE A 134 2.14 0.84 20.04
CA PHE A 134 3.56 1.01 19.76
C PHE A 134 4.45 0.73 20.97
N PHE A 135 4.05 1.17 22.15
CA PHE A 135 4.80 0.91 23.37
C PHE A 135 4.88 -0.59 23.67
N VAL A 136 3.75 -1.31 23.59
CA VAL A 136 3.69 -2.77 23.75
C VAL A 136 4.53 -3.48 22.69
N MET A 137 4.49 -3.00 21.46
CA MET A 137 5.27 -3.56 20.35
C MET A 137 6.78 -3.44 20.60
N GLY A 138 7.25 -2.26 21.00
CA GLY A 138 8.65 -2.01 21.33
C GLY A 138 9.12 -2.81 22.57
N LEU A 139 8.29 -2.89 23.61
CA LEU A 139 8.60 -3.70 24.80
C LEU A 139 8.73 -5.18 24.46
N ARG A 140 7.83 -5.72 23.64
CA ARG A 140 7.90 -7.13 23.21
C ARG A 140 9.11 -7.42 22.35
N MET A 141 9.52 -6.50 21.48
CA MET A 141 10.70 -6.71 20.62
C MET A 141 12.02 -6.63 21.41
N LYS A 142 12.13 -5.74 22.40
CA LYS A 142 13.33 -5.60 23.22
C LYS A 142 13.58 -6.79 24.15
N GLY A 143 12.53 -7.34 24.72
CA GLY A 143 12.70 -8.30 25.81
C GLY A 143 13.33 -7.65 27.06
N GLY A 144 13.61 -8.45 28.09
CA GLY A 144 14.17 -7.99 29.36
C GLY A 144 13.18 -7.71 30.49
N LEU A 145 11.87 -7.73 30.22
CA LEU A 145 10.82 -7.78 31.25
C LEU A 145 10.36 -9.23 31.43
N PHE A 146 10.20 -9.67 32.68
CA PHE A 146 9.82 -11.06 33.07
C PHE A 146 10.88 -12.16 32.86
N GLY A 147 12.18 -11.83 32.84
CA GLY A 147 13.25 -12.84 32.70
C GLY A 147 13.42 -13.39 31.28
N LEU A 148 12.81 -12.75 30.29
CA LEU A 148 12.97 -13.07 28.87
C LEU A 148 14.35 -12.59 28.38
N SER A 149 14.97 -13.36 27.48
CA SER A 149 16.25 -12.98 26.88
C SER A 149 16.11 -11.62 26.17
N SER A 150 17.04 -10.71 26.49
CA SER A 150 17.14 -9.40 25.86
C SER A 150 17.77 -9.59 24.50
N VAL A 151 17.04 -9.21 23.44
CA VAL A 151 17.57 -9.28 22.07
C VAL A 151 18.09 -7.91 21.70
N ASP A 152 19.38 -7.85 21.36
CA ASP A 152 20.03 -6.61 20.94
C ASP A 152 19.27 -5.92 19.80
N SER A 153 19.10 -4.60 19.93
CA SER A 153 18.45 -3.75 18.92
C SER A 153 19.11 -3.82 17.55
N SER A 154 20.36 -4.26 17.45
CA SER A 154 21.07 -4.49 16.19
C SER A 154 20.51 -5.64 15.35
N LYS A 155 19.77 -6.57 15.99
CA LYS A 155 19.11 -7.70 15.31
C LYS A 155 17.69 -7.39 14.88
N TRP A 156 17.17 -6.21 15.23
CA TRP A 156 15.83 -5.78 14.86
C TRP A 156 15.86 -5.34 13.39
N SER A 157 15.54 -6.25 12.51
CA SER A 157 15.50 -6.05 11.06
C SER A 157 14.32 -6.82 10.47
N GLY A 158 14.03 -6.59 9.19
CA GLY A 158 12.96 -7.25 8.45
C GLY A 158 11.65 -6.47 8.42
N LEU A 159 10.56 -7.18 8.15
CA LEU A 159 9.22 -6.61 7.97
C LEU A 159 8.67 -5.79 9.14
N PRO A 160 8.86 -6.17 10.41
CA PRO A 160 8.31 -5.41 11.53
C PRO A 160 8.82 -3.97 11.56
N LEU A 161 10.13 -3.77 11.32
CA LEU A 161 10.75 -2.45 11.35
C LEU A 161 10.34 -1.63 10.12
N THR A 162 10.32 -2.23 8.93
CA THR A 162 9.91 -1.51 7.72
C THR A 162 8.44 -1.09 7.78
N LEU A 163 7.55 -1.96 8.26
CA LEU A 163 6.14 -1.63 8.47
C LEU A 163 5.97 -0.50 9.48
N LEU A 164 6.68 -0.58 10.61
CA LEU A 164 6.63 0.45 11.65
C LEU A 164 7.12 1.80 11.12
N LEU A 165 8.27 1.85 10.45
CA LEU A 165 8.80 3.05 9.81
C LEU A 165 7.87 3.60 8.72
N SER A 166 7.26 2.72 7.91
CA SER A 166 6.29 3.12 6.89
C SER A 166 5.07 3.78 7.51
N VAL A 167 4.54 3.20 8.59
CA VAL A 167 3.38 3.73 9.30
C VAL A 167 3.69 5.06 9.98
N PHE A 168 4.83 5.19 10.67
CA PHE A 168 5.25 6.47 11.24
C PHE A 168 5.50 7.51 10.16
N GLY A 169 6.15 7.12 9.07
CA GLY A 169 6.40 7.97 7.90
C GLY A 169 5.10 8.50 7.29
N LEU A 170 4.11 7.64 7.06
CA LEU A 170 2.79 8.04 6.57
C LEU A 170 2.06 8.94 7.56
N THR A 171 2.13 8.63 8.85
CA THR A 171 1.46 9.40 9.91
C THR A 171 2.06 10.79 10.07
N ALA A 172 3.37 10.95 9.85
CA ALA A 172 4.05 12.25 9.87
C ALA A 172 3.90 13.01 8.54
N ALA A 173 3.98 12.31 7.40
CA ALA A 173 3.87 12.91 6.08
C ALA A 173 2.47 13.44 5.79
N TYR A 174 1.41 12.78 6.28
CA TYR A 174 0.03 13.21 6.05
C TYR A 174 -0.28 14.60 6.62
N PRO A 175 -0.09 14.90 7.92
CA PRO A 175 -0.36 16.23 8.46
C PRO A 175 0.57 17.29 7.87
N LEU A 176 1.83 16.94 7.57
CA LEU A 176 2.76 17.85 6.90
C LEU A 176 2.27 18.20 5.49
N GLY A 177 1.82 17.21 4.71
CA GLY A 177 1.23 17.41 3.39
C GLY A 177 -0.04 18.24 3.43
N VAL A 178 -0.93 18.00 4.41
CA VAL A 178 -2.13 18.84 4.62
C VAL A 178 -1.76 20.26 5.00
N ALA A 179 -0.75 20.45 5.87
CA ALA A 179 -0.28 21.78 6.26
C ALA A 179 0.31 22.56 5.08
N LEU A 180 1.13 21.91 4.24
CA LEU A 180 1.67 22.52 3.02
C LEU A 180 0.56 22.86 2.00
N ALA A 181 -0.42 21.98 1.85
CA ALA A 181 -1.57 22.21 0.97
C ALA A 181 -2.42 23.41 1.43
N LEU A 182 -2.66 23.54 2.74
CA LEU A 182 -3.33 24.71 3.33
C LEU A 182 -2.45 25.96 3.27
N GLY A 183 -1.14 25.82 3.43
CA GLY A 183 -0.15 26.90 3.31
C GLY A 183 -0.19 27.59 1.94
N ARG A 184 -0.42 26.82 0.87
CA ARG A 184 -0.66 27.37 -0.49
C ARG A 184 -1.91 28.26 -0.58
N GLN A 185 -2.92 28.02 0.27
CA GLN A 185 -4.16 28.82 0.34
C GLN A 185 -4.08 29.96 1.38
N SER A 186 -2.98 30.12 2.11
CA SER A 186 -2.81 31.16 3.12
C SER A 186 -2.74 32.56 2.51
N ARG A 187 -3.31 33.54 3.22
CA ARG A 187 -3.26 34.96 2.84
C ARG A 187 -1.91 35.62 3.09
N MET A 188 -1.03 35.00 3.90
CA MET A 188 0.31 35.53 4.19
C MET A 188 1.29 35.19 3.05
N PRO A 189 1.84 36.19 2.34
CA PRO A 189 2.62 35.96 1.12
C PRO A 189 3.93 35.18 1.34
N GLY A 190 4.59 35.35 2.49
CA GLY A 190 5.84 34.63 2.81
C GLY A 190 5.65 33.12 2.93
N ILE A 191 4.65 32.68 3.70
CA ILE A 191 4.35 31.25 3.90
C ILE A 191 3.83 30.61 2.60
N LYS A 192 3.01 31.36 1.84
CA LYS A 192 2.49 30.91 0.55
C LYS A 192 3.62 30.67 -0.48
N SER A 193 4.57 31.59 -0.58
CA SER A 193 5.71 31.48 -1.49
C SER A 193 6.56 30.25 -1.20
N LEU A 194 6.90 30.02 0.08
CA LEU A 194 7.65 28.83 0.51
C LEU A 194 6.95 27.51 0.14
N CYS A 195 5.62 27.44 0.32
CA CYS A 195 4.85 26.23 -0.02
C CYS A 195 4.77 26.00 -1.53
N ILE A 196 4.67 27.07 -2.33
CA ILE A 196 4.62 26.96 -3.80
C ILE A 196 5.96 26.47 -4.33
N VAL A 197 7.07 27.10 -3.92
CA VAL A 197 8.41 26.69 -4.35
C VAL A 197 8.65 25.23 -4.02
N TYR A 198 8.42 24.79 -2.77
CA TYR A 198 8.63 23.39 -2.39
C TYR A 198 7.79 22.36 -3.16
N ILE A 199 6.59 22.73 -3.62
CA ILE A 199 5.72 21.82 -4.38
C ILE A 199 6.09 21.79 -5.87
N GLU A 200 6.61 22.91 -6.39
CA GLU A 200 6.82 23.12 -7.82
C GLU A 200 8.29 22.92 -8.28
N THR A 201 9.25 22.90 -7.35
CA THR A 201 10.65 22.49 -7.56
C THR A 201 10.90 21.05 -7.15
#